data_AF-A0A094D0S2-F1
#
_entry.id   AF-A0A094D0S2-F1
#
_cell.length_a   1.000
_cell.length_b   1.000
_cell.length_c   1.000
_cell.angle_alpha   90.00
_cell.angle_beta   90.00
_cell.angle_gamma   90.00
#
_symmetry.space_group_name_H-M   'P 1'
#
loop_
_entity.id
_entity.type
_entity.pdbx_description
1 polymer ?
#
loop_
_entity_poly.entity_id
_entity_poly.type
_entity_poly.pdbx_seq_one_letter_code
_entity_poly.pdbx_strand_id
1 'polypeptide(L)'
;LSQLTRAFLHGDIFGHARAFGNTLLGTPLHFAHSQLLFHSLVNSSAQQTARFILGSLTALSLLRYARGLSRAFGTGVGSWYIVLQATQFHIPFYASRTLPNTFALLLTTSAFTALLPIPGASAARQRSQVRRGIYLLVAAGVIFRAEIALLLGTQVIFLLSTHRASLRTVILAGLPAAALAIAASALVDSAFWLRPVWPEFESFVFNAVNGASAEWGVSPWHTSRAVHTRYRAGGARAGPPAARVRGAV
;
A
#
# COMPACT_ATOMS: atom_id res chain seq x y z
N LEU A 1 -26.67 32.08 4.27
CA LEU A 1 -25.44 31.31 3.95
C LEU A 1 -24.30 31.52 4.95
N SER A 2 -23.96 32.75 5.36
CA SER A 2 -22.85 33.03 6.30
C SER A 2 -23.03 32.51 7.74
N GLN A 3 -24.27 32.25 8.18
CA GLN A 3 -24.55 31.67 9.49
C GLN A 3 -24.44 30.14 9.51
N LEU A 4 -24.75 29.45 8.41
CA LEU A 4 -24.58 28.00 8.28
C LEU A 4 -23.10 27.61 8.19
N THR A 5 -22.28 28.40 7.50
CA THR A 5 -20.82 28.22 7.49
C THR A 5 -20.20 28.47 8.87
N ARG A 6 -20.71 29.45 9.64
CA ARG A 6 -20.26 29.71 11.02
C ARG A 6 -20.65 28.58 11.99
N ALA A 7 -21.84 28.01 11.85
CA ALA A 7 -22.27 26.84 12.62
C ALA A 7 -21.46 25.58 12.27
N PHE A 8 -21.07 25.40 11.01
CA PHE A 8 -20.24 24.28 10.56
C PHE A 8 -18.77 24.40 10.99
N LEU A 9 -18.25 25.63 11.10
CA LEU A 9 -16.87 25.92 11.53
C LEU A 9 -16.67 25.88 13.06
N HIS A 10 -17.71 26.15 13.85
CA HIS A 10 -17.69 26.09 15.32
C HIS A 10 -18.36 24.83 15.91
N GLY A 11 -18.82 23.91 15.06
CA GLY A 11 -19.49 22.69 15.48
C GLY A 11 -18.51 21.68 16.09
N ASP A 12 -18.40 21.72 17.41
CA ASP A 12 -17.68 20.76 18.26
C ASP A 12 -18.20 19.31 18.15
N ILE A 13 -19.20 19.07 17.28
CA ILE A 13 -19.86 17.80 16.99
C ILE A 13 -18.86 16.72 16.56
N PHE A 14 -17.87 17.05 15.73
CA PHE A 14 -16.84 16.10 15.33
C PHE A 14 -15.88 15.76 16.47
N GLY A 15 -15.61 16.71 17.38
CA GLY A 15 -14.81 16.49 18.59
C GLY A 15 -15.53 15.57 19.57
N HIS A 16 -16.82 15.83 19.81
CA HIS A 16 -17.69 15.03 20.68
C HIS A 16 -17.96 13.64 20.09
N ALA A 17 -18.22 13.51 18.78
CA ALA A 17 -18.40 12.22 18.12
C ALA A 17 -17.11 11.37 18.15
N ARG A 18 -15.94 12.00 18.03
CA ARG A 18 -14.64 11.33 18.14
C ARG A 18 -14.34 10.90 19.59
N ALA A 19 -14.62 11.76 20.57
CA ALA A 19 -14.47 11.44 21.98
C ALA A 19 -15.42 10.30 22.36
N PHE A 20 -16.70 10.41 22.01
CA PHE A 20 -17.71 9.39 22.21
C PHE A 20 -17.32 8.06 21.54
N GLY A 21 -16.91 8.07 20.27
CA GLY A 21 -16.44 6.87 19.57
C GLY A 21 -15.22 6.22 20.23
N ASN A 22 -14.26 7.02 20.70
CA ASN A 22 -13.08 6.49 21.39
C ASN A 22 -13.40 5.90 22.78
N THR A 23 -14.40 6.44 23.49
CA THR A 23 -14.75 5.99 24.84
C THR A 23 -15.75 4.82 24.83
N LEU A 24 -16.65 4.75 23.84
CA LEU A 24 -17.66 3.70 23.74
C LEU A 24 -17.23 2.51 22.89
N LEU A 25 -16.49 2.77 21.81
CA LEU A 25 -15.96 1.71 20.93
C LEU A 25 -14.49 1.48 21.21
N GLY A 26 -13.70 2.53 21.46
CA GLY A 26 -12.25 2.41 21.58
C GLY A 26 -11.79 1.58 22.78
N THR A 27 -12.33 1.76 23.98
CA THR A 27 -11.90 0.95 25.16
C THR A 27 -12.37 -0.50 25.11
N PRO A 28 -13.61 -0.85 24.70
CA PRO A 28 -14.01 -2.26 24.53
C PRO A 28 -13.36 -2.89 23.30
N LEU A 29 -13.14 -2.16 22.20
CA LEU A 29 -12.39 -2.67 21.04
C LEU A 29 -10.92 -2.84 21.36
N HIS A 30 -10.29 -1.95 22.13
CA HIS A 30 -8.90 -2.14 22.57
C HIS A 30 -8.78 -3.34 23.51
N PHE A 31 -9.75 -3.54 24.40
CA PHE A 31 -9.81 -4.71 25.28
C PHE A 31 -10.12 -5.99 24.51
N ALA A 32 -11.08 -5.99 23.58
CA ALA A 32 -11.38 -7.13 22.73
C ALA A 32 -10.21 -7.43 21.78
N HIS A 33 -9.55 -6.41 21.23
CA HIS A 33 -8.35 -6.55 20.41
C HIS A 33 -7.18 -7.08 21.22
N SER A 34 -6.98 -6.63 22.47
CA SER A 34 -5.92 -7.14 23.36
C SER A 34 -6.18 -8.58 23.82
N GLN A 35 -7.44 -8.95 24.05
CA GLN A 35 -7.86 -10.32 24.35
C GLN A 35 -7.76 -11.25 23.13
N LEU A 36 -8.16 -10.81 21.93
CA LEU A 36 -7.94 -11.53 20.67
C LEU A 36 -6.45 -11.67 20.36
N LEU A 37 -5.65 -10.63 20.62
CA LEU A 37 -4.20 -10.66 20.54
C LEU A 37 -3.61 -11.75 21.42
N PHE A 38 -4.00 -11.76 22.70
CA PHE A 38 -3.50 -12.70 23.69
C PHE A 38 -3.89 -14.13 23.30
N HIS A 39 -5.16 -14.37 22.94
CA HIS A 39 -5.64 -15.68 22.53
C HIS A 39 -5.05 -16.15 21.18
N SER A 40 -4.83 -15.21 20.24
CA SER A 40 -4.21 -15.45 18.93
C SER A 40 -2.68 -15.42 18.95
N LEU A 41 -2.01 -15.18 20.08
CA LEU A 41 -0.56 -15.33 20.22
C LEU A 41 -0.22 -16.58 21.03
N VAL A 42 -1.07 -16.95 21.98
CA VAL A 42 -0.85 -18.09 22.88
C VAL A 42 -1.18 -19.44 22.22
N ASN A 43 -2.18 -19.50 21.33
CA ASN A 43 -2.68 -20.77 20.75
C ASN A 43 -2.55 -20.88 19.22
N SER A 44 -1.82 -19.95 18.58
CA SER A 44 -1.89 -19.78 17.13
C SER A 44 -0.76 -20.44 16.36
N SER A 45 -1.09 -20.89 15.15
CA SER A 45 -0.09 -21.29 14.16
C SER A 45 0.80 -20.10 13.78
N ALA A 46 2.06 -20.35 13.42
CA ALA A 46 3.01 -19.32 13.00
C ALA A 46 2.44 -18.40 11.90
N GLN A 47 1.57 -18.95 11.04
CA GLN A 47 0.86 -18.21 9.99
C GLN A 47 -0.14 -17.19 10.55
N GLN A 48 -0.95 -17.53 11.57
CA GLN A 48 -1.92 -16.61 12.17
C GLN A 48 -1.21 -15.45 12.86
N THR A 49 -0.13 -15.74 13.59
CA THR A 49 0.73 -14.71 14.21
C THR A 49 1.32 -13.77 13.16
N ALA A 50 1.89 -14.30 12.07
CA ALA A 50 2.43 -13.48 10.99
C ALA A 50 1.36 -12.57 10.34
N ARG A 51 0.15 -13.09 10.10
CA ARG A 51 -0.97 -12.32 9.54
C ARG A 51 -1.45 -11.22 10.47
N PHE A 52 -1.50 -11.51 11.77
CA PHE A 52 -1.86 -10.54 12.79
C PHE A 52 -0.84 -9.39 12.86
N ILE A 53 0.45 -9.71 12.89
CA ILE A 53 1.55 -8.72 12.88
C ILE A 53 1.46 -7.86 11.63
N LEU A 54 1.32 -8.48 10.45
CA LEU A 54 1.24 -7.77 9.18
C LEU A 54 0.01 -6.85 9.10
N GLY A 55 -1.15 -7.32 9.55
CA GLY A 55 -2.37 -6.53 9.62
C GLY A 55 -2.22 -5.31 10.54
N SER A 56 -1.61 -5.52 11.71
CA SER A 56 -1.36 -4.46 12.70
C SER A 56 -0.38 -3.41 12.17
N LEU A 57 0.71 -3.85 11.51
CA LEU A 57 1.69 -2.97 10.88
C LEU A 57 1.07 -2.15 9.74
N THR A 58 0.21 -2.78 8.93
CA THR A 58 -0.52 -2.10 7.85
C THR A 58 -1.46 -1.04 8.39
N ALA A 59 -2.26 -1.39 9.42
CA ALA A 59 -3.14 -0.45 10.10
C ALA A 59 -2.35 0.72 10.72
N LEU A 60 -1.22 0.45 11.37
CA LEU A 60 -0.35 1.48 11.92
C LEU A 60 0.18 2.43 10.84
N SER A 61 0.60 1.90 9.69
CA SER A 61 1.08 2.71 8.56
C SER A 61 -0.01 3.67 8.05
N LEU A 62 -1.23 3.16 7.84
CA LEU A 62 -2.38 3.96 7.41
C LEU A 62 -2.76 5.03 8.43
N LEU A 63 -2.76 4.69 9.73
CA LEU A 63 -3.05 5.66 10.80
C LEU A 63 -1.97 6.74 10.92
N ARG A 64 -0.69 6.39 10.72
CA ARG A 64 0.40 7.38 10.69
C ARG A 64 0.25 8.34 9.53
N TYR A 65 -0.15 7.83 8.36
CA TYR A 65 -0.43 8.66 7.21
C TYR A 65 -1.63 9.59 7.44
N ALA A 66 -2.74 9.07 8.02
CA ALA A 66 -3.90 9.88 8.38
C ALA A 66 -3.57 11.01 9.36
N ARG A 67 -2.71 10.74 10.36
CA ARG A 67 -2.20 11.76 11.29
C ARG A 67 -1.30 12.76 10.58
N GLY A 68 -0.48 12.31 9.62
CA GLY A 68 0.31 13.18 8.76
C GLY A 68 -0.55 14.14 7.95
N LEU A 69 -1.59 13.62 7.30
CA LEU A 69 -2.57 14.41 6.54
C LEU A 69 -3.28 15.42 7.43
N SER A 70 -3.67 15.01 8.65
CA SER A 70 -4.31 15.91 9.62
C SER A 70 -3.42 17.09 9.99
N ARG A 71 -2.11 16.87 10.10
CA ARG A 71 -1.13 17.92 10.43
C ARG A 71 -0.80 18.80 9.24
N ALA A 72 -0.77 18.23 8.03
CA ALA A 72 -0.40 18.94 6.82
C ALA A 72 -1.54 19.79 6.25
N PHE A 73 -2.77 19.28 6.30
CA PHE A 73 -3.93 19.86 5.60
C PHE A 73 -5.16 20.07 6.50
N GLY A 74 -5.05 19.81 7.80
CA GLY A 74 -6.13 19.97 8.77
C GLY A 74 -6.87 18.68 9.13
N THR A 75 -7.52 18.69 10.29
CA THR A 75 -8.18 17.51 10.90
C THR A 75 -9.30 16.92 10.05
N GLY A 76 -10.00 17.74 9.26
CA GLY A 76 -11.04 17.31 8.34
C GLY A 76 -10.51 16.34 7.28
N VAL A 77 -9.37 16.65 6.66
CA VAL A 77 -8.76 15.83 5.59
C VAL A 77 -8.35 14.46 6.11
N GLY A 78 -7.70 14.41 7.29
CA GLY A 78 -7.32 13.14 7.89
C GLY A 78 -8.52 12.28 8.32
N SER A 79 -9.60 12.91 8.76
CA SER A 79 -10.84 12.19 9.14
C SER A 79 -11.53 11.59 7.91
N TRP A 80 -11.68 12.37 6.83
CA TRP A 80 -12.21 11.89 5.56
C TRP A 80 -11.38 10.76 4.96
N TYR A 81 -10.05 10.86 5.01
CA TYR A 81 -9.16 9.78 4.58
C TYR A 81 -9.44 8.47 5.32
N ILE A 82 -9.61 8.50 6.65
CA ILE A 82 -9.92 7.29 7.43
C ILE A 82 -11.27 6.71 7.02
N VAL A 83 -12.29 7.54 6.85
CA VAL A 83 -13.63 7.10 6.42
C VAL A 83 -13.59 6.45 5.04
N LEU A 84 -12.89 7.08 4.09
CA LEU A 84 -12.71 6.51 2.74
C LEU A 84 -11.98 5.17 2.81
N GLN A 85 -10.87 5.07 3.54
CA GLN A 85 -10.13 3.81 3.66
C GLN A 85 -10.92 2.72 4.39
N ALA A 86 -11.71 3.06 5.40
CA ALA A 86 -12.55 2.09 6.12
C ALA A 86 -13.72 1.57 5.27
N THR A 87 -14.22 2.37 4.32
CA THR A 87 -15.30 1.98 3.40
C THR A 87 -14.81 1.20 2.18
N GLN A 88 -13.53 1.36 1.79
CA GLN A 88 -12.94 0.56 0.72
C GLN A 88 -12.79 -0.90 1.13
N PHE A 89 -13.40 -1.83 0.39
CA PHE A 89 -13.28 -3.26 0.69
C PHE A 89 -11.85 -3.81 0.51
N HIS A 90 -11.06 -3.23 -0.40
CA HIS A 90 -9.73 -3.72 -0.74
C HIS A 90 -8.75 -3.69 0.44
N ILE A 91 -8.72 -2.59 1.19
CA ILE A 91 -7.71 -2.40 2.25
C ILE A 91 -7.92 -3.41 3.40
N PRO A 92 -9.11 -3.53 4.01
CA PRO A 92 -9.36 -4.54 5.03
C PRO A 92 -9.17 -5.97 4.53
N PHE A 93 -9.52 -6.25 3.27
CA PHE A 93 -9.40 -7.58 2.68
C PHE A 93 -7.94 -8.04 2.47
N TYR A 94 -7.05 -7.12 2.08
CA TYR A 94 -5.64 -7.43 1.79
C TYR A 94 -4.69 -7.20 2.98
N ALA A 95 -5.06 -6.38 3.97
CA ALA A 95 -4.16 -5.93 5.04
C ALA A 95 -3.47 -7.06 5.83
N SER A 96 -4.10 -8.22 6.00
CA SER A 96 -3.53 -9.34 6.75
C SER A 96 -3.01 -10.48 5.86
N ARG A 97 -3.03 -10.32 4.53
CA ARG A 97 -2.55 -11.35 3.59
C ARG A 97 -1.08 -11.12 3.30
N THR A 98 -0.26 -12.17 3.42
CA THR A 98 1.19 -12.19 3.15
C THR A 98 1.46 -12.18 1.65
N LEU A 99 1.01 -11.14 0.97
CA LEU A 99 1.21 -10.89 -0.44
C LEU A 99 2.28 -9.79 -0.58
N PRO A 100 3.12 -9.83 -1.63
CA PRO A 100 4.06 -8.75 -1.94
C PRO A 100 3.39 -7.36 -1.93
N ASN A 101 2.15 -7.30 -2.41
CA ASN A 101 1.34 -6.08 -2.47
C ASN A 101 1.10 -5.44 -1.10
N THR A 102 0.94 -6.24 -0.04
CA THR A 102 0.70 -5.73 1.32
C THR A 102 1.97 -5.13 1.91
N PHE A 103 3.12 -5.76 1.66
CA PHE A 103 4.43 -5.20 2.05
C PHE A 103 4.74 -3.92 1.28
N ALA A 104 4.47 -3.92 -0.04
CA ALA A 104 4.56 -2.72 -0.86
C ALA A 104 3.64 -1.60 -0.35
N LEU A 105 2.39 -1.90 0.03
CA LEU A 105 1.45 -0.93 0.59
C LEU A 105 2.00 -0.29 1.88
N LEU A 106 2.60 -1.09 2.75
CA LEU A 106 3.17 -0.61 4.00
C LEU A 106 4.32 0.38 3.76
N LEU A 107 5.24 0.04 2.85
CA LEU A 107 6.39 0.89 2.50
C LEU A 107 5.96 2.16 1.76
N THR A 108 5.08 2.04 0.77
CA THR A 108 4.58 3.18 -0.03
C THR A 108 3.80 4.16 0.84
N THR A 109 2.93 3.69 1.74
CA THR A 109 2.17 4.55 2.67
C THR A 109 3.10 5.24 3.67
N SER A 110 4.13 4.53 4.16
CA SER A 110 5.19 5.13 4.98
C SER A 110 6.00 6.17 4.21
N ALA A 111 6.26 5.93 2.93
CA ALA A 111 6.93 6.88 2.05
C ALA A 111 6.09 8.15 1.86
N PHE A 112 4.80 8.01 1.54
CA PHE A 112 3.88 9.13 1.42
C PHE A 112 3.81 9.95 2.71
N THR A 113 3.80 9.30 3.86
CA THR A 113 3.88 10.00 5.16
C THR A 113 5.12 10.88 5.28
N ALA A 114 6.27 10.42 4.76
CA ALA A 114 7.51 11.20 4.75
C ALA A 114 7.52 12.30 3.69
N LEU A 115 6.77 12.15 2.60
CA LEU A 115 6.64 13.13 1.52
C LEU A 115 5.67 14.28 1.84
N LEU A 116 4.85 14.14 2.88
CA LEU A 116 3.90 15.18 3.28
C LEU A 116 4.62 16.46 3.75
N PRO A 117 4.09 17.65 3.41
CA PRO A 117 4.61 18.90 3.94
C PRO A 117 4.36 18.97 5.45
N ILE A 118 5.39 19.31 6.23
CA ILE A 118 5.28 19.49 7.68
C ILE A 118 5.35 20.99 7.98
N PRO A 119 4.25 21.61 8.44
CA PRO A 119 4.27 23.02 8.83
C PRO A 119 5.31 23.27 9.93
N GLY A 120 6.14 24.30 9.77
CA GLY A 120 7.16 24.69 10.77
C GLY A 120 8.39 23.79 10.86
N ALA A 121 8.58 22.81 9.96
CA ALA A 121 9.80 22.02 9.94
C ALA A 121 10.98 22.78 9.31
N SER A 122 12.19 22.56 9.82
CA SER A 122 13.40 23.11 9.22
C SER A 122 13.66 22.54 7.81
N ALA A 123 14.30 23.33 6.94
CA ALA A 123 14.64 22.90 5.58
C ALA A 123 15.52 21.63 5.56
N ALA A 124 16.40 21.44 6.56
CA ALA A 124 17.19 20.23 6.72
C ALA A 124 16.31 19.00 7.00
N ARG A 125 15.34 19.13 7.92
CA ARG A 125 14.40 18.05 8.25
C ARG A 125 13.52 17.69 7.05
N GLN A 126 13.02 18.67 6.32
CA GLN A 126 12.22 18.43 5.13
C GLN A 126 12.99 17.66 4.05
N ARG A 127 14.26 18.03 3.79
CA ARG A 127 15.13 17.29 2.87
C ARG A 127 15.39 15.85 3.31
N SER A 128 15.63 15.62 4.59
CA SER A 128 15.81 14.26 5.14
C SER A 128 14.57 13.38 4.94
N GLN A 129 13.39 13.95 5.18
CA GLN A 129 12.12 13.22 5.02
C GLN A 129 11.81 12.90 3.55
N VAL A 130 12.07 13.84 2.64
CA VAL A 130 11.96 13.60 1.18
C VAL A 130 12.89 12.46 0.75
N ARG A 131 14.15 12.48 1.21
CA ARG A 131 15.10 11.40 0.93
C ARG A 131 14.57 10.06 1.44
N ARG A 132 14.07 10.02 2.68
CA ARG A 132 13.45 8.82 3.27
C ARG A 132 12.27 8.31 2.44
N GLY A 133 11.40 9.21 1.96
CA GLY A 133 10.30 8.84 1.07
C GLY A 133 10.78 8.19 -0.22
N ILE A 134 11.80 8.77 -0.86
CA ILE A 134 12.40 8.21 -2.08
C ILE A 134 13.04 6.85 -1.80
N TYR A 135 13.82 6.70 -0.71
CA TYR A 135 14.40 5.41 -0.31
C TYR A 135 13.34 4.31 -0.19
N LEU A 136 12.23 4.61 0.49
CA LEU A 136 11.14 3.65 0.72
C LEU A 136 10.39 3.28 -0.57
N LEU A 137 10.15 4.26 -1.47
CA LEU A 137 9.51 3.98 -2.76
C LEU A 137 10.40 3.15 -3.68
N VAL A 138 11.70 3.44 -3.73
CA VAL A 138 12.67 2.65 -4.50
C VAL A 138 12.75 1.24 -3.94
N ALA A 139 12.89 1.07 -2.62
CA ALA A 139 12.91 -0.25 -2.00
C ALA A 139 11.60 -1.02 -2.28
N ALA A 140 10.45 -0.36 -2.20
CA ALA A 140 9.17 -1.00 -2.51
C ALA A 140 9.11 -1.49 -3.97
N GLY A 141 9.59 -0.67 -4.91
CA GLY A 141 9.55 -1.00 -6.34
C GLY A 141 10.55 -2.07 -6.76
N VAL A 142 11.75 -2.05 -6.19
CA VAL A 142 12.83 -2.99 -6.53
C VAL A 142 12.61 -4.36 -5.92
N ILE A 143 12.08 -4.42 -4.69
CA ILE A 143 11.94 -5.67 -3.93
C ILE A 143 10.62 -6.37 -4.21
N PHE A 144 9.52 -5.62 -4.35
CA PHE A 144 8.19 -6.24 -4.38
C PHE A 144 7.50 -6.15 -5.72
N ARG A 145 7.52 -4.98 -6.38
CA ARG A 145 6.78 -4.77 -7.63
C ARG A 145 7.34 -3.63 -8.49
N ALA A 146 7.75 -3.95 -9.71
CA ALA A 146 8.29 -2.97 -10.65
C ALA A 146 7.33 -1.80 -10.99
N GLU A 147 6.00 -1.99 -10.98
CA GLU A 147 5.08 -0.91 -11.38
C GLU A 147 5.05 0.28 -10.40
N ILE A 148 5.55 0.11 -9.18
CA ILE A 148 5.77 1.21 -8.21
C ILE A 148 6.81 2.21 -8.75
N ALA A 149 7.64 1.84 -9.72
CA ALA A 149 8.53 2.77 -10.41
C ALA A 149 7.75 3.92 -11.10
N LEU A 150 6.55 3.66 -11.63
CA LEU A 150 5.69 4.70 -12.19
C LEU A 150 5.21 5.67 -11.10
N LEU A 151 4.83 5.12 -9.94
CA LEU A 151 4.46 5.92 -8.78
C LEU A 151 5.65 6.77 -8.31
N LEU A 152 6.84 6.20 -8.20
CA LEU A 152 8.06 6.94 -7.87
C LEU A 152 8.32 8.07 -8.87
N GLY A 153 8.22 7.79 -10.18
CA GLY A 153 8.41 8.77 -11.25
C GLY A 153 7.47 9.96 -11.12
N THR A 154 6.17 9.70 -10.95
CA THR A 154 5.17 10.77 -10.76
C THR A 154 5.42 11.59 -9.49
N GLN A 155 5.82 10.95 -8.38
CA GLN A 155 6.15 11.68 -7.16
C GLN A 155 7.42 12.52 -7.29
N VAL A 156 8.45 12.02 -7.98
CA VAL A 156 9.67 12.77 -8.25
C VAL A 156 9.36 13.99 -9.11
N ILE A 157 8.58 13.83 -10.18
CA ILE A 157 8.15 14.95 -11.03
C ILE A 157 7.42 16.00 -10.18
N PHE A 158 6.45 15.59 -9.36
CA PHE A 158 5.72 16.50 -8.47
C PHE A 158 6.65 17.24 -7.49
N LEU A 159 7.64 16.57 -6.90
CA LEU A 159 8.60 17.17 -5.98
C LEU A 159 9.54 18.17 -6.66
N LEU A 160 9.93 17.90 -7.91
CA LEU A 160 10.74 18.80 -8.72
C LEU A 160 9.93 20.03 -9.15
N SER A 161 8.69 19.84 -9.63
CA SER A 161 7.79 20.93 -10.02
C SER A 161 7.42 21.85 -8.86
N THR A 162 7.35 21.33 -7.63
CA THR A 162 7.05 22.13 -6.43
C THR A 162 8.31 22.67 -5.75
N HIS A 163 9.50 22.52 -6.36
CA HIS A 163 10.80 22.92 -5.81
C HIS A 163 11.09 22.37 -4.39
N ARG A 164 10.46 21.26 -4.00
CA ARG A 164 10.67 20.61 -2.69
C ARG A 164 11.86 19.66 -2.69
N ALA A 165 12.32 19.23 -3.86
CA ALA A 165 13.51 18.43 -4.05
C ALA A 165 14.37 19.00 -5.20
N SER A 166 15.67 18.76 -5.12
CA SER A 166 16.58 18.99 -6.25
C SER A 166 16.84 17.68 -6.98
N LEU A 167 17.13 17.75 -8.29
CA LEU A 167 17.50 16.56 -9.07
C LEU A 167 18.68 15.82 -8.45
N ARG A 168 19.66 16.57 -7.93
CA ARG A 168 20.81 16.01 -7.20
C ARG A 168 20.36 15.20 -5.98
N THR A 169 19.39 15.70 -5.21
CA THR A 169 18.86 14.97 -4.04
C THR A 169 18.15 13.68 -4.46
N VAL A 170 17.41 13.71 -5.57
CA VAL A 170 16.72 12.54 -6.10
C VAL A 170 17.72 11.47 -6.54
N ILE A 171 18.76 11.85 -7.29
CA ILE A 171 19.79 10.91 -7.77
C ILE A 171 20.59 10.35 -6.60
N LEU A 172 21.06 11.20 -5.67
CA LEU A 172 21.85 10.78 -4.51
C LEU A 172 21.03 10.00 -3.47
N ALA A 173 19.71 10.07 -3.50
CA ALA A 173 18.85 9.21 -2.71
C ALA A 173 18.53 7.91 -3.47
N GLY A 174 18.10 8.02 -4.72
CA GLY A 174 17.55 6.93 -5.51
C GLY A 174 18.60 5.89 -5.92
N LEU A 175 19.76 6.29 -6.42
CA LEU A 175 20.80 5.34 -6.86
C LEU A 175 21.30 4.43 -5.73
N PRO A 176 21.74 4.96 -4.56
CA PRO A 176 22.15 4.08 -3.47
C PRO A 176 20.98 3.28 -2.90
N ALA A 177 19.74 3.82 -2.90
CA ALA A 177 18.56 3.05 -2.51
C ALA A 177 18.37 1.83 -3.40
N ALA A 178 18.46 2.02 -4.71
CA ALA A 178 18.28 0.97 -5.69
C ALA A 178 19.39 -0.08 -5.56
N ALA A 179 20.65 0.34 -5.49
CA ALA A 179 21.77 -0.57 -5.31
C ALA A 179 21.64 -1.42 -4.04
N LEU A 180 21.28 -0.81 -2.91
CA LEU A 180 21.07 -1.52 -1.65
C LEU A 180 19.86 -2.46 -1.71
N ALA A 181 18.76 -2.04 -2.33
CA ALA A 181 17.56 -2.86 -2.46
C ALA A 181 17.79 -4.05 -3.40
N ILE A 182 18.50 -3.86 -4.51
CA ILE A 182 18.88 -4.94 -5.44
C ILE A 182 19.80 -5.93 -4.72
N ALA A 183 20.84 -5.44 -4.04
CA ALA A 183 21.76 -6.30 -3.30
C ALA A 183 21.04 -7.10 -2.19
N ALA A 184 20.12 -6.45 -1.46
CA ALA A 184 19.33 -7.12 -0.44
C ALA A 184 18.39 -8.19 -1.02
N SER A 185 17.68 -7.87 -2.12
CA SER A 185 16.81 -8.83 -2.81
C SER A 185 17.63 -10.00 -3.34
N ALA A 186 18.67 -9.71 -4.12
CA ALA A 186 19.53 -10.73 -4.70
C ALA A 186 20.15 -11.64 -3.64
N LEU A 187 20.61 -11.10 -2.49
CA LEU A 187 21.18 -11.93 -1.42
C LEU A 187 20.14 -12.87 -0.80
N VAL A 188 18.96 -12.32 -0.46
CA VAL A 188 17.89 -13.09 0.17
C VAL A 188 17.34 -14.13 -0.79
N ASP A 189 17.03 -13.72 -2.02
CA ASP A 189 16.49 -14.59 -3.06
C ASP A 189 17.52 -15.67 -3.43
N SER A 190 18.80 -15.34 -3.58
CA SER A 190 19.82 -16.34 -3.90
C SER A 190 20.03 -17.35 -2.77
N ALA A 191 19.86 -16.93 -1.51
CA ALA A 191 19.91 -17.84 -0.36
C ALA A 191 18.73 -18.83 -0.37
N PHE A 192 17.52 -18.38 -0.74
CA PHE A 192 16.35 -19.25 -0.83
C PHE A 192 16.37 -20.17 -2.06
N TRP A 193 16.80 -19.65 -3.21
CA TRP A 193 16.78 -20.37 -4.49
C TRP A 193 18.06 -21.15 -4.78
N LEU A 194 19.06 -21.10 -3.88
CA LEU A 194 20.37 -21.75 -4.01
C LEU A 194 21.11 -21.44 -5.32
N ARG A 195 20.77 -20.32 -5.96
CA ARG A 195 21.37 -19.84 -7.21
C ARG A 195 21.23 -18.32 -7.28
N PRO A 196 22.15 -17.59 -7.94
CA PRO A 196 22.01 -16.15 -8.13
C PRO A 196 20.73 -15.82 -8.93
N VAL A 197 19.73 -15.22 -8.29
CA VAL A 197 18.49 -14.78 -8.96
C VAL A 197 18.10 -13.40 -8.47
N TRP A 198 17.63 -12.57 -9.40
CA TRP A 198 16.84 -11.38 -9.08
C TRP A 198 15.42 -11.56 -9.65
N PRO A 199 14.46 -12.04 -8.83
CA PRO A 199 13.14 -12.46 -9.28
C PRO A 199 12.36 -11.35 -9.98
N GLU A 200 12.44 -10.11 -9.51
CA GLU A 200 11.74 -8.97 -10.12
C GLU A 200 12.28 -8.66 -11.53
N PHE A 201 13.60 -8.73 -11.74
CA PHE A 201 14.20 -8.52 -13.06
C PHE A 201 13.78 -9.62 -14.04
N GLU A 202 13.85 -10.88 -13.62
CA GLU A 202 13.37 -12.02 -14.42
C GLU A 202 11.88 -11.88 -14.77
N SER A 203 11.06 -11.47 -13.80
CA SER A 203 9.63 -11.24 -14.02
C SER A 203 9.37 -10.10 -15.00
N PHE A 204 10.19 -9.05 -14.98
CA PHE A 204 10.08 -7.93 -15.90
C PHE A 204 10.47 -8.34 -17.32
N VAL A 205 11.58 -9.07 -17.48
CA VAL A 205 12.00 -9.60 -18.79
C VAL A 205 10.93 -10.52 -19.35
N PHE A 206 10.41 -11.46 -18.55
CA PHE A 206 9.38 -12.39 -18.99
C PHE A 206 8.06 -11.68 -19.38
N ASN A 207 7.56 -10.78 -18.54
CA ASN A 207 6.24 -10.18 -18.75
C ASN A 207 6.27 -9.01 -19.74
N ALA A 208 7.27 -8.12 -19.64
CA ALA A 208 7.32 -6.87 -20.41
C ALA A 208 8.11 -7.01 -21.72
N VAL A 209 9.22 -7.76 -21.73
CA VAL A 209 10.06 -7.92 -22.93
C VAL A 209 9.57 -9.07 -23.80
N ASN A 210 9.29 -10.23 -23.19
CA ASN A 210 8.87 -11.42 -23.94
C ASN A 210 7.35 -11.46 -24.23
N GLY A 211 6.58 -10.48 -23.77
CA GLY A 211 5.15 -10.37 -24.05
C GLY A 211 4.28 -11.48 -23.43
N ALA A 212 4.83 -12.31 -22.54
CA ALA A 212 4.13 -13.42 -21.91
C ALA A 212 3.00 -12.98 -20.96
N SER A 213 2.85 -11.67 -20.72
CA SER A 213 1.67 -11.07 -20.08
C SER A 213 0.35 -11.50 -20.74
N ALA A 214 0.36 -11.82 -22.04
CA ALA A 214 -0.82 -12.31 -22.76
C ALA A 214 -1.23 -13.75 -22.40
N GLU A 215 -0.31 -14.57 -21.89
CA GLU A 215 -0.56 -15.97 -21.50
C GLU A 215 -1.40 -16.07 -20.22
N TRP A 216 -1.38 -15.03 -19.39
CA TRP A 216 -2.24 -14.91 -18.20
C TRP A 216 -3.68 -14.52 -18.53
N GLY A 217 -4.02 -14.41 -19.82
CA GLY A 217 -5.36 -14.21 -20.34
C GLY A 217 -5.59 -12.79 -20.89
N VAL A 218 -5.84 -12.70 -22.20
CA VAL A 218 -6.39 -11.51 -22.85
C VAL A 218 -7.88 -11.73 -23.11
N SER A 219 -8.75 -11.35 -22.18
CA SER A 219 -10.19 -11.32 -22.47
C SER A 219 -10.52 -10.00 -23.17
N PRO A 220 -11.09 -10.03 -24.39
CA PRO A 220 -11.63 -8.82 -25.01
C PRO A 220 -12.63 -8.12 -24.08
N TRP A 221 -12.68 -6.78 -24.12
CA TRP A 221 -13.51 -5.97 -23.22
C TRP A 221 -15.01 -6.35 -23.21
N HIS A 222 -15.51 -6.97 -24.28
CA HIS A 222 -16.89 -7.45 -24.40
C HIS A 222 -17.16 -8.77 -23.65
N THR A 223 -16.12 -9.51 -23.28
CA THR A 223 -16.24 -10.82 -22.60
C THR A 223 -16.87 -10.66 -21.21
N SER A 224 -16.59 -9.56 -20.51
CA SER A 224 -17.20 -9.24 -19.22
C SER A 224 -18.72 -9.09 -19.30
N ARG A 225 -19.24 -8.55 -20.41
CA ARG A 225 -20.70 -8.50 -20.67
C ARG A 225 -21.25 -9.87 -21.02
N ALA A 226 -20.55 -10.65 -21.84
CA ALA A 226 -20.97 -11.98 -22.26
C ALA A 226 -21.05 -13.00 -21.11
N VAL A 227 -20.15 -12.90 -20.13
CA VAL A 227 -20.21 -13.70 -18.89
C VAL A 227 -21.43 -13.31 -18.07
N HIS A 228 -21.72 -12.01 -17.92
CA HIS A 228 -22.87 -11.54 -17.16
C HIS A 228 -24.21 -11.90 -17.80
N THR A 229 -24.33 -11.86 -19.13
CA THR A 229 -25.54 -12.32 -19.83
C THR A 229 -25.72 -13.84 -19.79
N ARG A 230 -24.64 -14.63 -19.80
CA ARG A 230 -24.73 -16.10 -19.63
C ARG A 230 -25.20 -16.53 -18.24
N TYR A 231 -24.78 -15.84 -17.18
CA TYR A 231 -25.28 -16.10 -15.82
C TYR A 231 -26.75 -15.70 -15.64
N ARG A 232 -27.21 -14.68 -16.37
CA ARG A 232 -28.60 -14.20 -16.32
C ARG A 232 -29.57 -15.04 -17.16
N ALA A 233 -29.07 -15.79 -18.13
CA ALA A 233 -29.86 -16.61 -19.06
C ALA A 233 -30.01 -18.09 -18.64
N GLY A 234 -29.65 -18.48 -17.41
CA GLY A 234 -29.92 -19.82 -16.88
C GLY A 234 -29.11 -20.95 -17.54
N GLY A 235 -27.96 -20.67 -18.15
CA GLY A 235 -27.10 -21.68 -18.77
C GLY A 235 -26.21 -22.41 -17.77
N ALA A 236 -26.76 -23.33 -16.99
CA ALA A 236 -25.95 -24.37 -16.36
C ALA A 236 -25.36 -25.30 -17.44
N ARG A 237 -24.07 -25.65 -17.28
CA ARG A 237 -23.25 -26.60 -18.06
C ARG A 237 -22.40 -26.01 -19.18
N ALA A 238 -21.17 -25.63 -18.82
CA ALA A 238 -19.97 -26.07 -19.51
C ALA A 238 -18.79 -25.86 -18.54
N GLY A 239 -18.08 -26.94 -18.19
CA GLY A 239 -16.87 -26.88 -17.37
C GLY A 239 -15.78 -26.02 -18.05
N PRO A 240 -14.79 -25.53 -17.28
CA PRO A 240 -13.71 -24.72 -17.84
C PRO A 240 -12.99 -25.52 -18.94
N PRO A 241 -12.62 -24.89 -20.07
CA PRO A 241 -11.82 -25.56 -21.07
C PRO A 241 -10.49 -25.96 -20.44
N ALA A 242 -10.14 -27.23 -20.57
CA ALA A 242 -8.90 -27.79 -20.04
C ALA A 242 -7.71 -26.92 -20.49
N ALA A 243 -7.01 -26.36 -19.50
CA ALA A 243 -5.71 -25.75 -19.72
C ALA A 243 -4.81 -26.84 -20.32
N ARG A 244 -4.50 -26.70 -21.61
CA ARG A 244 -3.54 -27.55 -22.28
C ARG A 244 -2.16 -27.19 -21.71
N VAL A 245 -1.79 -27.84 -20.62
CA VAL A 245 -0.41 -27.87 -20.09
C VAL A 245 0.45 -28.49 -21.19
N ARG A 246 1.03 -27.66 -22.05
CA ARG A 246 2.19 -28.08 -22.85
C ARG A 246 3.38 -28.04 -21.90
N GLY A 247 3.86 -29.22 -21.55
CA GLY A 247 5.09 -29.38 -20.80
C GLY A 247 6.24 -28.70 -21.52
N ALA A 248 6.98 -27.90 -20.77
CA ALA A 248 8.38 -27.65 -21.05
C ALA A 248 9.16 -28.45 -20.01
N VAL A 249 9.91 -29.43 -20.53
CA VAL A 249 11.03 -30.11 -19.87
C VAL A 249 12.10 -29.08 -19.55
#